data_AF-A0A2S3HYN4-F1
#
_entry.id   AF-A0A2S3HYN4-F1
#
_cell.length_a   1.000
_cell.length_b   1.000
_cell.length_c   1.000
_cell.angle_alpha   90.00
_cell.angle_beta   90.00
_cell.angle_gamma   90.00
#
_symmetry.space_group_name_H-M   'P 1'
#
loop_
_entity.id
_entity.type
_entity.pdbx_description
1 polymer ?
#
loop_
_entity_poly.entity_id
_entity_poly.type
_entity_poly.pdbx_seq_one_letter_code
_entity_poly.pdbx_strand_id
1 'polypeptide(L)'
;MEPMDSQVTALALSDSDSFSVDGADAADADLQALRRLSDNLAAAFRSPDDFAFLADARIAVPGAPDIRVHRCVLCARSPFLRDLFARRAAGAGEGKDKDKVELRELLGEEVQVGYEALQLVLEYLYSGRVGALPKAACLCVDEGGCSHVGCRPSVAFMSQVLFAASTFEVAELTSLFQRRLLDVLDRVEVDNLPLILSVANLCSISCVKLLERCLEIVVRSNLDMITLEKALPPDVVKQIVDARLSLGLVSPGDKGFPNIHVRRVHRALDSDDVELVRMLLKEGKTNLDDAYALHYAVEHCDSKITTELLDLALADVNHRNPRGYTVLHIAAMRMEPKIIVSLLTKGARPSDLTSDNRKAVQISKRLTKHGDYFGPTEDGKPSPKDRLCIEILEQAERRDPQLGEASVSLAIAGDCLRGKLLYLENRVALARILFPMEAKVAMDIAQVDGTMEFNLGSSGNLPTGIQRTTVDLNDTPFIMKEEHLTRMRALSKTVELGKRFFPRCSKELDQIMDDETELASLGGETSTEKKRRFHDLQDVLQKAFSEDKEENDRSARSSSSSSTTSMGAVRPRR
;
A
#
# COMPACT_ATOMS: atom_id res chain seq x y z
N MET A 1 26.65 -55.37 8.97
CA MET A 1 25.48 -56.26 8.92
C MET A 1 24.57 -55.69 7.84
N GLU A 2 24.89 -56.03 6.60
CA GLU A 2 24.09 -55.76 5.40
C GLU A 2 22.91 -56.72 5.34
N PRO A 3 21.81 -56.32 4.69
CA PRO A 3 21.06 -57.23 3.82
C PRO A 3 20.56 -56.50 2.55
N MET A 4 20.19 -57.12 1.44
CA MET A 4 20.25 -58.50 0.94
C MET A 4 20.04 -58.37 -0.57
N ASP A 5 20.89 -59.04 -1.35
CA ASP A 5 20.61 -59.45 -2.71
C ASP A 5 19.60 -60.59 -2.69
N SER A 6 18.60 -60.55 -3.57
CA SER A 6 17.81 -61.74 -3.91
C SER A 6 17.52 -61.76 -5.41
N GLN A 7 18.21 -62.72 -6.03
CA GLN A 7 18.10 -63.20 -7.39
C GLN A 7 16.66 -63.55 -7.76
N VAL A 8 16.23 -63.19 -8.97
CA VAL A 8 15.08 -63.82 -9.63
C VAL A 8 15.58 -64.55 -10.87
N THR A 9 15.18 -65.82 -10.90
CA THR A 9 15.54 -66.93 -11.76
C THR A 9 15.18 -66.70 -13.22
N ALA A 10 16.11 -67.02 -14.11
CA ALA A 10 15.88 -67.16 -15.53
C ALA A 10 14.96 -68.36 -15.82
N LEU A 11 13.87 -68.13 -16.53
CA LEU A 11 13.13 -69.16 -17.26
C LEU A 11 13.32 -68.90 -18.74
N ALA A 12 14.12 -69.78 -19.36
CA ALA A 12 14.24 -69.88 -20.80
C ALA A 12 12.94 -70.44 -21.38
N LEU A 13 12.34 -69.70 -22.31
CA LEU A 13 11.45 -70.25 -23.31
C LEU A 13 12.03 -69.87 -24.67
N SER A 14 12.76 -70.82 -25.25
CA SER A 14 12.99 -70.88 -26.68
C SER A 14 11.67 -71.30 -27.33
N ASP A 15 11.10 -70.45 -28.16
CA ASP A 15 10.50 -70.90 -29.40
C ASP A 15 10.61 -69.79 -30.45
N SER A 16 11.07 -70.23 -31.59
CA SER A 16 11.39 -69.50 -32.80
C SER A 16 10.17 -68.82 -33.40
N ASP A 17 10.22 -67.51 -33.51
CA ASP A 17 9.61 -66.78 -34.63
C ASP A 17 10.54 -65.63 -35.02
N SER A 18 11.10 -65.74 -36.22
CA SER A 18 11.88 -64.70 -36.88
C SER A 18 10.97 -63.52 -37.22
N PHE A 19 10.76 -62.62 -36.26
CA PHE A 19 10.24 -61.29 -36.53
C PHE A 19 11.40 -60.36 -36.90
N SER A 20 11.24 -59.73 -38.06
CA SER A 20 12.09 -58.73 -38.70
C SER A 20 12.69 -57.70 -37.72
N VAL A 21 14.00 -57.77 -37.53
CA VAL A 21 14.82 -56.82 -36.75
C VAL A 21 14.91 -55.44 -37.45
N ASP A 22 14.70 -55.37 -38.77
CA ASP A 22 14.80 -54.13 -39.55
C ASP A 22 13.72 -53.09 -39.24
N GLY A 23 12.56 -53.50 -38.71
CA GLY A 23 11.45 -52.58 -38.40
C GLY A 23 11.61 -51.84 -37.08
N ALA A 24 12.34 -52.43 -36.11
CA ALA A 24 12.56 -51.83 -34.80
C ALA A 24 13.63 -50.72 -34.87
N ASP A 25 14.70 -50.93 -35.63
CA ASP A 25 15.78 -49.94 -35.81
C ASP A 25 15.31 -48.74 -36.65
N ALA A 26 14.44 -48.95 -37.64
CA ALA A 26 13.84 -47.86 -38.42
C ALA A 26 12.88 -46.99 -37.58
N ALA A 27 12.06 -47.62 -36.73
CA ALA A 27 11.16 -46.90 -35.82
C ALA A 27 11.94 -46.09 -34.77
N ASP A 28 13.06 -46.60 -34.27
CA ASP A 28 13.92 -45.85 -33.35
C ASP A 28 14.62 -44.67 -34.06
N ALA A 29 15.06 -44.86 -35.31
CA ALA A 29 15.62 -43.78 -36.13
C ALA A 29 14.61 -42.65 -36.39
N ASP A 30 13.35 -42.97 -36.69
CA ASP A 30 12.28 -42.00 -36.89
C ASP A 30 11.95 -41.24 -35.60
N LEU A 31 11.88 -41.95 -34.46
CA LEU A 31 11.71 -41.32 -33.15
C LEU A 31 12.87 -40.36 -32.82
N GLN A 32 14.11 -40.75 -33.12
CA GLN A 32 15.28 -39.89 -32.95
C GLN A 32 15.23 -38.66 -33.88
N ALA A 33 14.79 -38.83 -35.13
CA ALA A 33 14.63 -37.72 -36.08
C ALA A 33 13.57 -36.71 -35.59
N LEU A 34 12.42 -37.19 -35.09
CA LEU A 34 11.37 -36.34 -34.51
C LEU A 34 11.82 -35.63 -33.24
N ARG A 35 12.61 -36.29 -32.39
CA ARG A 35 13.23 -35.65 -31.20
C ARG A 35 14.16 -34.52 -31.62
N ARG A 36 15.05 -34.76 -32.59
CA ARG A 36 15.95 -33.73 -33.13
C ARG A 36 15.20 -32.56 -33.75
N LEU A 37 14.10 -32.82 -34.47
CA LEU A 37 13.24 -31.76 -35.00
C LEU A 37 12.64 -30.91 -33.88
N SER A 38 12.12 -31.55 -32.82
CA SER A 38 11.60 -30.85 -31.64
C SER A 38 12.67 -30.02 -30.93
N ASP A 39 13.89 -30.56 -30.79
CA ASP A 39 15.03 -29.83 -30.22
C ASP A 39 15.38 -28.59 -31.05
N ASN A 40 15.40 -28.72 -32.38
CA ASN A 40 15.67 -27.61 -33.30
C ASN A 40 14.57 -26.54 -33.27
N LEU A 41 13.30 -26.95 -33.22
CA LEU A 41 12.17 -26.02 -33.09
C LEU A 41 12.23 -25.26 -31.76
N ALA A 42 12.56 -25.95 -30.67
CA ALA A 42 12.77 -25.32 -29.37
C ALA A 42 13.95 -24.34 -29.39
N ALA A 43 15.05 -24.71 -30.04
CA ALA A 43 16.22 -23.83 -30.20
C ALA A 43 15.89 -22.57 -31.02
N ALA A 44 15.10 -22.71 -32.09
CA ALA A 44 14.62 -21.59 -32.89
C ALA A 44 13.73 -20.62 -32.09
N PHE A 45 12.92 -21.15 -31.16
CA PHE A 45 12.13 -20.31 -30.25
C PHE A 45 12.98 -19.60 -29.19
N ARG A 46 13.98 -20.28 -28.60
CA ARG A 46 14.85 -19.70 -27.56
C ARG A 46 15.86 -18.69 -28.10
N SER A 47 16.22 -18.78 -29.38
CA SER A 47 17.22 -17.90 -30.03
C SER A 47 16.55 -17.05 -31.12
N PRO A 48 15.62 -16.14 -30.74
CA PRO A 48 14.77 -15.44 -31.69
C PRO A 48 15.52 -14.45 -32.57
N ASP A 49 16.78 -14.14 -32.30
CA ASP A 49 17.61 -13.25 -33.11
C ASP A 49 18.31 -14.01 -34.25
N ASP A 50 18.80 -15.23 -33.99
CA ASP A 50 19.43 -16.08 -35.00
C ASP A 50 18.42 -16.56 -36.06
N PHE A 51 17.16 -16.74 -35.64
CA PHE A 51 16.06 -17.23 -36.47
C PHE A 51 14.95 -16.20 -36.69
N ALA A 52 15.25 -14.91 -36.49
CA ALA A 52 14.26 -13.83 -36.59
C ALA A 52 13.50 -13.81 -37.94
N PHE A 53 14.17 -14.22 -39.02
CA PHE A 53 13.61 -14.28 -40.36
C PHE A 53 12.56 -15.39 -40.57
N LEU A 54 12.51 -16.39 -39.68
CA LEU A 54 11.55 -17.49 -39.76
C LEU A 54 10.23 -17.16 -39.04
N ALA A 55 10.24 -16.21 -38.10
CA ALA A 55 9.06 -15.83 -37.35
C ALA A 55 8.08 -15.03 -38.22
N ASP A 56 6.83 -15.49 -38.27
CA ASP A 56 5.79 -14.91 -39.10
C ASP A 56 4.66 -14.26 -38.29
N ALA A 57 4.78 -14.26 -36.96
CA ALA A 57 3.93 -13.51 -36.04
C ALA A 57 4.69 -13.09 -34.77
N ARG A 58 4.14 -12.11 -34.06
CA ARG A 58 4.66 -11.58 -32.79
C ARG A 58 3.52 -11.42 -31.78
N ILE A 59 3.76 -11.83 -30.54
CA ILE A 59 2.84 -11.64 -29.44
C ILE A 59 3.33 -10.48 -28.57
N ALA A 60 2.54 -9.42 -28.49
CA ALA A 60 2.83 -8.24 -27.70
C ALA A 60 2.46 -8.49 -26.23
N VAL A 61 3.46 -8.49 -25.35
CA VAL A 61 3.25 -8.59 -23.89
C VAL A 61 3.51 -7.22 -23.27
N PRO A 62 2.55 -6.64 -22.52
CA PRO A 62 2.75 -5.34 -21.90
C PRO A 62 3.98 -5.31 -20.98
N GLY A 63 4.86 -4.32 -21.18
CA GLY A 63 6.05 -4.13 -20.34
C GLY A 63 7.19 -5.12 -20.58
N ALA A 64 7.10 -5.96 -21.62
CA ALA A 64 8.10 -6.97 -21.97
C ALA A 64 8.37 -6.95 -23.49
N PRO A 65 9.49 -7.53 -23.97
CA PRO A 65 9.75 -7.64 -25.40
C PRO A 65 8.67 -8.49 -26.11
N ASP A 66 8.35 -8.14 -27.35
CA ASP A 66 7.44 -8.91 -28.20
C ASP A 66 7.99 -10.33 -28.43
N ILE A 67 7.18 -11.36 -28.20
CA ILE A 67 7.57 -12.76 -28.40
C ILE A 67 7.38 -13.12 -29.88
N ARG A 68 8.47 -13.44 -30.58
CA ARG A 68 8.43 -13.93 -31.97
C ARG A 68 7.96 -15.38 -32.01
N VAL A 69 6.98 -15.68 -32.86
CA VAL A 69 6.37 -17.01 -32.97
C VAL A 69 6.16 -17.41 -34.42
N HIS A 70 5.91 -18.71 -34.61
CA HIS A 70 5.71 -19.37 -35.89
C HIS A 70 4.29 -19.94 -35.93
N ARG A 71 3.39 -19.35 -36.70
CA ARG A 71 1.97 -19.72 -36.76
C ARG A 71 1.79 -21.21 -37.08
N CYS A 72 2.59 -21.75 -38.00
CA CYS A 72 2.51 -23.17 -38.37
C CYS A 72 2.73 -24.13 -37.19
N VAL A 73 3.68 -23.84 -36.31
CA VAL A 73 3.98 -24.67 -35.13
C VAL A 73 2.85 -24.56 -34.11
N LEU A 74 2.41 -23.33 -33.82
CA LEU A 74 1.35 -23.07 -32.83
C LEU A 74 0.00 -23.67 -33.27
N CYS A 75 -0.40 -23.46 -34.52
CA CYS A 75 -1.65 -23.99 -35.08
C CYS A 75 -1.69 -25.52 -35.13
N ALA A 76 -0.52 -26.17 -35.27
CA ALA A 76 -0.45 -27.63 -35.27
C ALA A 76 -0.66 -28.23 -33.88
N ARG A 77 -0.44 -27.45 -32.81
CA ARG A 77 -0.43 -27.92 -31.42
C ARG A 77 -1.52 -27.32 -30.55
N SER A 78 -2.26 -26.33 -31.05
CA SER A 78 -3.36 -25.68 -30.35
C SER A 78 -4.51 -25.41 -31.34
N PRO A 79 -5.67 -26.07 -31.18
CA PRO A 79 -6.86 -25.79 -31.98
C PRO A 79 -7.32 -24.33 -31.82
N PHE A 80 -7.30 -23.80 -30.60
CA PHE A 80 -7.60 -22.40 -30.31
C PHE A 80 -6.75 -21.42 -31.15
N LEU A 81 -5.42 -21.59 -31.15
CA LEU A 81 -4.52 -20.70 -31.89
C LEU A 81 -4.75 -20.83 -33.40
N ARG A 82 -5.03 -22.03 -33.90
CA ARG A 82 -5.39 -22.26 -35.31
C ARG A 82 -6.62 -21.46 -35.71
N ASP A 83 -7.68 -21.54 -34.91
CA ASP A 83 -8.95 -20.85 -35.19
C ASP A 83 -8.82 -19.33 -35.04
N LEU A 84 -8.00 -18.86 -34.09
CA LEU A 84 -7.65 -17.45 -33.94
C LEU A 84 -6.93 -16.91 -35.18
N PHE A 85 -5.86 -17.57 -35.62
CA PHE A 85 -5.10 -17.11 -36.79
C PHE A 85 -5.92 -17.20 -38.08
N ALA A 86 -6.78 -18.22 -38.22
CA ALA A 86 -7.71 -18.32 -39.35
C ALA A 86 -8.72 -17.16 -39.39
N ARG A 87 -9.35 -16.82 -38.24
CA ARG A 87 -10.25 -15.66 -38.13
C ARG A 87 -9.56 -14.34 -38.47
N ARG A 88 -8.33 -14.16 -37.98
CA ARG A 88 -7.53 -12.96 -38.26
C ARG A 88 -7.17 -12.84 -39.74
N ALA A 89 -6.84 -13.96 -40.39
CA ALA A 89 -6.60 -13.98 -41.83
C ALA A 89 -7.85 -13.61 -42.64
N ALA A 90 -9.04 -14.03 -42.20
CA ALA A 90 -10.31 -13.74 -42.87
C ALA A 90 -10.84 -12.31 -42.64
N GLY A 91 -10.58 -11.70 -41.48
CA GLY A 91 -11.14 -10.40 -41.07
C GLY A 91 -10.24 -9.17 -41.31
N ALA A 92 -9.07 -9.32 -41.92
CA ALA A 92 -8.09 -8.24 -42.01
C ALA A 92 -8.39 -7.23 -43.14
N GLY A 93 -9.01 -6.09 -42.80
CA GLY A 93 -9.00 -4.89 -43.64
C GLY A 93 -7.59 -4.30 -43.81
N GLU A 94 -7.36 -3.56 -44.89
CA GLU A 94 -6.08 -2.91 -45.18
C GLU A 94 -5.70 -1.91 -44.07
N GLY A 95 -4.58 -2.15 -43.37
CA GLY A 95 -3.99 -1.16 -42.45
C GLY A 95 -3.66 -1.61 -41.02
N LYS A 96 -4.09 -2.79 -40.54
CA LYS A 96 -3.63 -3.34 -39.24
C LYS A 96 -2.37 -4.20 -39.42
N ASP A 97 -1.43 -4.10 -38.47
CA ASP A 97 -0.28 -5.02 -38.37
C ASP A 97 -0.82 -6.44 -38.19
N LYS A 98 -0.85 -7.20 -39.29
CA LYS A 98 -1.48 -8.52 -39.36
C LYS A 98 -0.73 -9.54 -38.50
N ASP A 99 0.55 -9.30 -38.29
CA ASP A 99 1.47 -10.25 -37.67
C ASP A 99 1.64 -9.99 -36.16
N LYS A 100 1.21 -8.83 -35.65
CA LYS A 100 1.25 -8.51 -34.21
C LYS A 100 -0.08 -8.80 -33.50
N VAL A 101 -0.09 -9.75 -32.57
CA VAL A 101 -1.23 -10.12 -31.73
C VAL A 101 -0.98 -9.64 -30.30
N GLU A 102 -1.94 -8.96 -29.68
CA GLU A 102 -1.79 -8.52 -28.29
C GLU A 102 -2.17 -9.64 -27.31
N LEU A 103 -1.47 -9.74 -26.18
CA LEU A 103 -1.73 -10.79 -25.19
C LEU A 103 -3.18 -10.79 -24.67
N ARG A 104 -3.78 -9.61 -24.49
CA ARG A 104 -5.19 -9.48 -24.10
C ARG A 104 -6.17 -10.04 -25.15
N GLU A 105 -5.81 -10.03 -26.43
CA GLU A 105 -6.61 -10.68 -27.49
C GLU A 105 -6.57 -12.21 -27.37
N LEU A 106 -5.48 -12.76 -26.80
CA LEU A 106 -5.28 -14.19 -26.63
C LEU A 106 -5.96 -14.75 -25.37
N LEU A 107 -5.84 -14.03 -24.25
CA LEU A 107 -6.15 -14.54 -22.92
C LEU A 107 -7.25 -13.74 -22.19
N GLY A 108 -7.76 -12.66 -22.79
CA GLY A 108 -8.71 -11.77 -22.15
C GLY A 108 -8.08 -10.90 -21.05
N GLU A 109 -8.94 -10.28 -20.24
CA GLU A 109 -8.55 -9.40 -19.12
C GLU A 109 -8.80 -10.03 -17.74
N GLU A 110 -9.35 -11.24 -17.70
CA GLU A 110 -9.77 -11.93 -16.46
C GLU A 110 -8.58 -12.32 -15.58
N VAL A 111 -7.48 -12.77 -16.20
CA VAL A 111 -6.26 -13.20 -15.52
C VAL A 111 -5.05 -12.55 -16.18
N GLN A 112 -4.28 -11.81 -15.40
CA GLN A 112 -3.02 -11.24 -15.87
C GLN A 112 -1.95 -12.33 -15.96
N VAL A 113 -1.57 -12.69 -17.19
CA VAL A 113 -0.50 -13.65 -17.48
C VAL A 113 0.80 -12.90 -17.78
N GLY A 114 1.87 -13.23 -17.04
CA GLY A 114 3.18 -12.65 -17.22
C GLY A 114 3.94 -13.22 -18.42
N TYR A 115 5.00 -12.53 -18.82
CA TYR A 115 5.88 -12.91 -19.94
C TYR A 115 6.46 -14.33 -19.74
N GLU A 116 6.97 -14.65 -18.56
CA GLU A 116 7.62 -15.93 -18.27
C GLU A 116 6.64 -17.11 -18.30
N ALA A 117 5.42 -16.91 -17.83
CA ALA A 117 4.38 -17.92 -17.84
C ALA A 117 3.94 -18.24 -19.27
N LEU A 118 3.71 -17.19 -20.08
CA LEU A 118 3.40 -17.33 -21.50
C LEU A 118 4.54 -18.00 -22.27
N GLN A 119 5.78 -17.58 -22.01
CA GLN A 119 6.97 -18.14 -22.64
C GLN A 119 7.08 -19.64 -22.37
N LEU A 120 6.81 -20.10 -21.14
CA LEU A 120 6.83 -21.52 -20.80
C LEU A 120 5.77 -22.32 -21.59
N VAL A 121 4.55 -21.79 -21.71
CA VAL A 121 3.48 -22.44 -22.49
C VAL A 121 3.85 -22.51 -23.96
N LEU A 122 4.36 -21.42 -24.53
CA LEU A 122 4.79 -21.40 -25.93
C LEU A 122 5.97 -22.36 -26.15
N GLU A 123 6.99 -22.34 -25.30
CA GLU A 123 8.13 -23.27 -25.38
C GLU A 123 7.69 -24.74 -25.32
N TYR A 124 6.67 -25.05 -24.51
CA TYR A 124 6.06 -26.37 -24.49
C TYR A 124 5.43 -26.74 -25.85
N LEU A 125 4.77 -25.80 -26.55
CA LEU A 125 4.22 -26.05 -27.89
C LEU A 125 5.32 -26.33 -28.93
N TYR A 126 6.51 -25.75 -28.77
CA TYR A 126 7.66 -26.03 -29.64
C TYR A 126 8.35 -27.35 -29.32
N SER A 127 8.52 -27.66 -28.03
CA SER A 127 9.42 -28.72 -27.57
C SER A 127 8.72 -30.00 -27.08
N GLY A 128 7.42 -29.92 -26.78
CA GLY A 128 6.65 -30.98 -26.10
C GLY A 128 7.15 -31.32 -24.70
N ARG A 129 8.03 -30.51 -24.10
CA ARG A 129 8.64 -30.76 -22.78
C ARG A 129 8.52 -29.50 -21.92
N VAL A 130 8.31 -29.71 -20.63
CA VAL A 130 8.32 -28.62 -19.65
C VAL A 130 9.73 -28.51 -19.07
N GLY A 131 10.37 -27.36 -19.29
CA GLY A 131 11.68 -27.06 -18.72
C GLY A 131 11.64 -26.88 -17.21
N ALA A 132 12.80 -26.58 -16.62
CA ALA A 132 12.87 -26.17 -15.22
C ALA A 132 12.06 -24.87 -15.03
N LEU A 133 11.31 -24.79 -13.92
CA LEU A 133 10.54 -23.59 -13.62
C LEU A 133 11.47 -22.39 -13.41
N PRO A 134 11.21 -21.22 -14.02
CA PRO A 134 12.06 -20.06 -13.91
C PRO A 134 12.10 -19.55 -12.46
N LYS A 135 13.28 -19.65 -11.83
CA LYS A 135 13.48 -19.25 -10.44
C LYS A 135 13.09 -17.79 -10.18
N ALA A 136 13.37 -16.91 -11.13
CA ALA A 136 13.03 -15.49 -11.05
C ALA A 136 11.51 -15.24 -10.87
N ALA A 137 10.66 -16.06 -11.49
CA ALA A 137 9.21 -15.90 -11.42
C ALA A 137 8.54 -16.73 -10.31
N CYS A 138 9.13 -17.87 -9.94
CA CYS A 138 8.51 -18.82 -9.01
C CYS A 138 9.01 -18.71 -7.56
N LEU A 139 10.21 -18.17 -7.33
CA LEU A 139 10.74 -18.02 -5.97
C LEU A 139 10.35 -16.66 -5.38
N CYS A 140 10.12 -16.63 -4.07
CA CYS A 140 9.98 -15.38 -3.34
C CYS A 140 11.33 -14.96 -2.73
N VAL A 141 11.39 -13.74 -2.20
CA VAL A 141 12.64 -13.15 -1.66
C VAL A 141 13.00 -13.70 -0.27
N ASP A 142 12.06 -14.37 0.43
CA ASP A 142 12.29 -14.93 1.77
C ASP A 142 13.08 -16.25 1.72
N GLU A 143 14.39 -16.17 1.45
CA GLU A 143 15.29 -17.33 1.31
C GLU A 143 15.46 -18.14 2.60
N GLY A 144 15.39 -17.49 3.76
CA GLY A 144 15.61 -18.13 5.07
C GLY A 144 14.34 -18.67 5.73
N GLY A 145 13.17 -18.14 5.38
CA GLY A 145 11.90 -18.48 6.02
C GLY A 145 10.96 -19.33 5.15
N CYS A 146 11.15 -19.40 3.83
CA CYS A 146 10.22 -20.04 2.91
C CYS A 146 10.81 -21.28 2.23
N SER A 147 10.03 -22.37 2.16
CA SER A 147 10.41 -23.58 1.40
C SER A 147 10.15 -23.46 -0.10
N HIS A 148 9.53 -22.35 -0.54
CA HIS A 148 9.13 -22.05 -1.93
C HIS A 148 8.23 -23.10 -2.61
N VAL A 149 7.61 -24.02 -1.86
CA VAL A 149 6.71 -25.04 -2.43
C VAL A 149 5.34 -24.44 -2.77
N GLY A 150 4.77 -23.64 -1.86
CA GLY A 150 3.43 -23.05 -1.99
C GLY A 150 3.42 -21.52 -1.77
N CYS A 151 4.53 -20.85 -2.03
CA CYS A 151 4.60 -19.38 -1.89
C CYS A 151 3.79 -18.67 -2.99
N ARG A 152 3.43 -17.41 -2.73
CA ARG A 152 2.63 -16.58 -3.65
C ARG A 152 3.19 -16.54 -5.09
N PRO A 153 4.49 -16.24 -5.33
CA PRO A 153 5.06 -16.28 -6.69
C PRO A 153 4.89 -17.63 -7.40
N SER A 154 5.18 -18.73 -6.70
CA SER A 154 5.08 -20.09 -7.25
C SER A 154 3.63 -20.42 -7.64
N VAL A 155 2.68 -20.19 -6.72
CA VAL A 155 1.26 -20.45 -6.96
C VAL A 155 0.72 -19.57 -8.08
N ALA A 156 1.03 -18.27 -8.06
CA ALA A 156 0.59 -17.34 -9.11
C ALA A 156 1.13 -17.75 -10.48
N PHE A 157 2.42 -18.12 -10.57
CA PHE A 157 3.02 -18.59 -11.81
C PHE A 157 2.34 -19.87 -12.32
N MET A 158 2.14 -20.87 -11.45
CA MET A 158 1.46 -22.11 -11.81
C MET A 158 0.01 -21.88 -12.26
N SER A 159 -0.72 -20.98 -11.59
CA SER A 159 -2.07 -20.59 -11.97
C SER A 159 -2.10 -19.87 -13.33
N GLN A 160 -1.14 -18.98 -13.61
CA GLN A 160 -1.04 -18.32 -14.92
C GLN A 160 -0.75 -19.32 -16.05
N VAL A 161 0.16 -20.28 -15.82
CA VAL A 161 0.45 -21.35 -16.79
C VAL A 161 -0.77 -22.24 -17.00
N LEU A 162 -1.46 -22.63 -15.93
CA LEU A 162 -2.69 -23.42 -16.02
C LEU A 162 -3.75 -22.70 -16.85
N PHE A 163 -3.98 -21.41 -16.58
CA PHE A 163 -4.94 -20.60 -17.33
C PHE A 163 -4.58 -20.52 -18.81
N ALA A 164 -3.34 -20.12 -19.14
CA ALA A 164 -2.89 -19.99 -20.52
C ALA A 164 -2.91 -21.34 -21.27
N ALA A 165 -2.50 -22.43 -20.63
CA ALA A 165 -2.56 -23.78 -21.21
C ALA A 165 -4.00 -24.23 -21.47
N SER A 166 -4.92 -23.93 -20.55
CA SER A 166 -6.35 -24.23 -20.71
C SER A 166 -6.96 -23.42 -21.85
N THR A 167 -6.64 -22.13 -21.95
CA THR A 167 -7.14 -21.25 -23.03
C THR A 167 -6.60 -21.66 -24.39
N PHE A 168 -5.34 -22.10 -24.46
CA PHE A 168 -4.75 -22.62 -25.70
C PHE A 168 -5.14 -24.09 -25.99
N GLU A 169 -6.01 -24.68 -25.19
CA GLU A 169 -6.50 -26.06 -25.34
C GLU A 169 -5.38 -27.11 -25.34
N VAL A 170 -4.36 -26.91 -24.50
CA VAL A 170 -3.21 -27.82 -24.34
C VAL A 170 -3.48 -28.76 -23.15
N ALA A 171 -4.16 -29.88 -23.42
CA ALA A 171 -4.68 -30.77 -22.39
C ALA A 171 -3.59 -31.38 -21.49
N GLU A 172 -2.46 -31.79 -22.05
CA GLU A 172 -1.38 -32.42 -21.30
C GLU A 172 -0.73 -31.44 -20.31
N LEU A 173 -0.50 -30.19 -20.76
CA LEU A 173 0.08 -29.14 -19.92
C LEU A 173 -0.90 -28.69 -18.83
N THR A 174 -2.19 -28.56 -19.18
CA THR A 174 -3.27 -28.26 -18.24
C THR A 174 -3.33 -29.32 -17.14
N SER A 175 -3.35 -30.61 -17.51
CA SER A 175 -3.37 -31.73 -16.55
C SER A 175 -2.13 -31.77 -15.66
N LEU A 176 -0.95 -31.43 -16.20
CA LEU A 176 0.29 -31.38 -15.44
C LEU A 176 0.25 -30.29 -14.35
N PHE A 177 -0.13 -29.07 -14.71
CA PHE A 177 -0.17 -27.96 -13.76
C PHE A 177 -1.35 -28.06 -12.78
N GLN A 178 -2.46 -28.66 -13.19
CA GLN A 178 -3.55 -29.03 -12.27
C GLN A 178 -3.06 -29.99 -11.18
N ARG A 179 -2.30 -31.03 -11.55
CA ARG A 179 -1.70 -31.98 -10.59
C ARG A 179 -0.71 -31.29 -9.66
N ARG A 180 0.20 -30.48 -10.21
CA ARG A 180 1.17 -29.72 -9.40
C ARG A 180 0.49 -28.80 -8.39
N LEU A 181 -0.57 -28.11 -8.78
CA LEU A 181 -1.34 -27.26 -7.87
C LEU A 181 -2.03 -28.08 -6.78
N LEU A 182 -2.66 -29.20 -7.13
CA LEU A 182 -3.26 -30.13 -6.16
C LEU A 182 -2.24 -30.62 -5.11
N ASP A 183 -1.03 -30.97 -5.54
CA ASP A 183 0.04 -31.48 -4.65
C ASP A 183 0.53 -30.45 -3.62
N VAL A 184 0.37 -29.15 -3.91
CA VAL A 184 0.82 -28.07 -3.03
C VAL A 184 -0.29 -27.40 -2.24
N LEU A 185 -1.57 -27.63 -2.56
CA LEU A 185 -2.73 -26.91 -1.99
C LEU A 185 -2.69 -26.82 -0.46
N ASP A 186 -2.41 -27.92 0.24
CA ASP A 186 -2.41 -27.95 1.70
C ASP A 186 -1.24 -27.15 2.33
N ARG A 187 -0.27 -26.73 1.53
CA ARG A 187 0.90 -25.91 1.94
C ARG A 187 0.76 -24.44 1.51
N VAL A 188 -0.29 -24.10 0.78
CA VAL A 188 -0.55 -22.73 0.31
C VAL A 188 -1.18 -21.93 1.44
N GLU A 189 -0.71 -20.69 1.61
CA GLU A 189 -1.31 -19.76 2.57
C GLU A 189 -2.75 -19.44 2.18
N VAL A 190 -3.61 -19.34 3.18
CA VAL A 190 -5.06 -19.19 3.00
C VAL A 190 -5.42 -17.99 2.09
N ASP A 191 -4.68 -16.89 2.20
CA ASP A 191 -4.86 -15.67 1.39
C ASP A 191 -4.56 -15.86 -0.11
N ASN A 192 -3.91 -16.95 -0.49
CA ASN A 192 -3.55 -17.28 -1.87
C ASN A 192 -4.51 -18.29 -2.50
N LEU A 193 -5.38 -18.93 -1.72
CA LEU A 193 -6.36 -19.90 -2.23
C LEU A 193 -7.40 -19.28 -3.17
N PRO A 194 -7.93 -18.06 -2.94
CA PRO A 194 -8.88 -17.44 -3.87
C PRO A 194 -8.33 -17.28 -5.29
N LEU A 195 -7.02 -17.06 -5.45
CA LEU A 195 -6.36 -16.99 -6.76
C LEU A 195 -6.39 -18.34 -7.50
N ILE A 196 -6.18 -19.45 -6.78
CA ILE A 196 -6.26 -20.79 -7.38
C ILE A 196 -7.72 -21.11 -7.73
N LEU A 197 -8.64 -20.77 -6.82
CA LEU A 197 -10.06 -21.04 -7.00
C LEU A 197 -10.65 -20.27 -8.18
N SER A 198 -10.29 -19.00 -8.35
CA SER A 198 -10.75 -18.18 -9.48
C SER A 198 -10.28 -18.76 -10.82
N VAL A 199 -9.01 -19.12 -10.93
CA VAL A 199 -8.45 -19.75 -12.14
C VAL A 199 -9.07 -21.13 -12.39
N ALA A 200 -9.22 -21.96 -11.36
CA ALA A 200 -9.87 -23.26 -11.50
C ALA A 200 -11.33 -23.15 -11.97
N ASN A 201 -12.04 -22.09 -11.55
CA ASN A 201 -13.40 -21.80 -11.97
C ASN A 201 -13.47 -21.36 -13.45
N LEU A 202 -12.54 -20.50 -13.88
CA LEU A 202 -12.42 -20.10 -15.29
C LEU A 202 -12.08 -21.30 -16.19
N CYS A 203 -11.24 -22.23 -15.70
CA CYS A 203 -10.85 -23.44 -16.42
C CYS A 203 -11.80 -24.64 -16.17
N SER A 204 -13.02 -24.40 -15.68
CA SER A 204 -13.93 -25.39 -15.06
C SER A 204 -14.03 -26.76 -15.76
N ILE A 205 -14.05 -26.82 -17.10
CA ILE A 205 -14.15 -28.08 -17.85
C ILE A 205 -12.95 -29.01 -17.57
N SER A 206 -11.75 -28.44 -17.50
CA SER A 206 -10.50 -29.20 -17.33
C SER A 206 -10.08 -29.34 -15.86
N CYS A 207 -10.62 -28.49 -14.97
CA CYS A 207 -10.09 -28.30 -13.62
C CYS A 207 -11.02 -28.71 -12.47
N VAL A 208 -12.10 -29.47 -12.72
CA VAL A 208 -13.12 -29.87 -11.72
C VAL A 208 -12.51 -30.35 -10.39
N LYS A 209 -11.56 -31.29 -10.44
CA LYS A 209 -10.92 -31.83 -9.21
C LYS A 209 -10.17 -30.78 -8.39
N LEU A 210 -9.52 -29.84 -9.07
CA LEU A 210 -8.79 -28.74 -8.42
C LEU A 210 -9.78 -27.74 -7.81
N LEU A 211 -10.86 -27.44 -8.54
CA LEU A 211 -11.95 -26.58 -8.07
C LEU A 211 -12.58 -27.14 -6.80
N GLU A 212 -13.02 -28.41 -6.81
CA GLU A 212 -13.65 -29.07 -5.67
C GLU A 212 -12.76 -29.08 -4.43
N ARG A 213 -11.49 -29.50 -4.59
CA ARG A 213 -10.54 -29.57 -3.47
C ARG A 213 -10.18 -28.18 -2.94
N CYS A 214 -9.96 -27.19 -3.81
CA CYS A 214 -9.68 -25.82 -3.38
C CYS A 214 -10.89 -25.20 -2.67
N LEU A 215 -12.10 -25.42 -3.19
CA LEU A 215 -13.34 -24.96 -2.59
C LEU A 215 -13.52 -25.53 -1.19
N GLU A 216 -13.26 -26.83 -1.02
CA GLU A 216 -13.31 -27.52 0.26
C GLU A 216 -12.39 -26.87 1.32
N ILE A 217 -11.16 -26.51 0.94
CA ILE A 217 -10.20 -25.85 1.84
C ILE A 217 -10.66 -24.43 2.15
N VAL A 218 -11.11 -23.67 1.14
CA VAL A 218 -11.60 -22.29 1.32
C VAL A 218 -12.82 -22.24 2.24
N VAL A 219 -13.76 -23.18 2.10
CA VAL A 219 -14.95 -23.28 2.96
C VAL A 219 -14.56 -23.42 4.44
N ARG A 220 -13.54 -24.25 4.74
CA ARG A 220 -13.04 -24.47 6.11
C ARG A 220 -12.04 -23.42 6.61
N SER A 221 -11.60 -22.51 5.74
CA SER A 221 -10.63 -21.48 6.09
C SER A 221 -11.23 -20.32 6.89
N ASN A 222 -10.37 -19.50 7.48
CA ASN A 222 -10.73 -18.27 8.20
C ASN A 222 -10.80 -17.01 7.30
N LEU A 223 -10.92 -17.16 5.98
CA LEU A 223 -11.13 -16.02 5.07
C LEU A 223 -12.44 -15.32 5.41
N ASP A 224 -12.36 -14.01 5.62
CA ASP A 224 -13.51 -13.15 5.86
C ASP A 224 -14.32 -12.94 4.57
N MET A 225 -15.56 -12.50 4.74
CA MET A 225 -16.50 -12.34 3.64
C MET A 225 -16.07 -11.25 2.63
N ILE A 226 -15.44 -10.18 3.12
CA ILE A 226 -15.05 -9.05 2.28
C ILE A 226 -13.94 -9.49 1.31
N THR A 227 -12.95 -10.22 1.83
CA THR A 227 -11.89 -10.82 1.01
C THR A 227 -12.46 -11.75 -0.06
N LEU A 228 -13.46 -12.58 0.28
CA LEU A 228 -14.11 -13.48 -0.68
C LEU A 228 -14.90 -12.71 -1.76
N GLU A 229 -15.70 -11.72 -1.38
CA GLU A 229 -16.51 -10.91 -2.30
C GLU A 229 -15.65 -10.12 -3.30
N LYS A 230 -14.47 -9.65 -2.87
CA LYS A 230 -13.55 -8.90 -3.74
C LYS A 230 -12.72 -9.81 -4.64
N ALA A 231 -12.41 -11.03 -4.21
CA ALA A 231 -11.51 -11.94 -4.94
C ALA A 231 -12.23 -12.92 -5.89
N LEU A 232 -13.51 -13.20 -5.67
CA LEU A 232 -14.23 -14.28 -6.35
C LEU A 232 -15.56 -13.82 -6.99
N PRO A 233 -16.01 -14.50 -8.06
CA PRO A 233 -17.33 -14.26 -8.64
C PRO A 233 -18.47 -14.51 -7.62
N PRO A 234 -19.59 -13.77 -7.71
CA PRO A 234 -20.67 -13.83 -6.71
C PRO A 234 -21.29 -15.22 -6.56
N ASP A 235 -21.35 -15.99 -7.65
CA ASP A 235 -21.88 -17.36 -7.63
C ASP A 235 -21.00 -18.30 -6.80
N VAL A 236 -19.68 -18.15 -6.89
CA VAL A 236 -18.72 -18.94 -6.11
C VAL A 236 -18.76 -18.53 -4.64
N VAL A 237 -18.84 -17.23 -4.36
CA VAL A 237 -18.99 -16.72 -2.99
C VAL A 237 -20.26 -17.28 -2.34
N LYS A 238 -21.38 -17.25 -3.06
CA LYS A 238 -22.64 -17.83 -2.58
C LYS A 238 -22.50 -19.32 -2.26
N GLN A 239 -21.85 -20.10 -3.13
CA GLN A 239 -21.58 -21.52 -2.88
C GLN A 239 -20.75 -21.72 -1.60
N ILE A 240 -19.72 -20.89 -1.37
CA ILE A 240 -18.90 -20.93 -0.15
C ILE A 240 -19.75 -20.60 1.08
N VAL A 241 -20.61 -19.57 1.01
CA VAL A 241 -21.48 -19.16 2.11
C VAL A 241 -22.45 -20.28 2.47
N ASP A 242 -23.14 -20.84 1.47
CA ASP A 242 -24.12 -21.92 1.67
C ASP A 242 -23.45 -23.17 2.25
N ALA A 243 -22.24 -23.50 1.78
CA ALA A 243 -21.43 -24.59 2.34
C ALA A 243 -21.02 -24.32 3.80
N ARG A 244 -20.56 -23.11 4.13
CA ARG A 244 -20.23 -22.71 5.52
C ARG A 244 -21.45 -22.78 6.45
N LEU A 245 -22.63 -22.38 5.96
CA LEU A 245 -23.90 -22.46 6.71
C LEU A 245 -24.32 -23.91 6.95
N SER A 246 -24.25 -24.77 5.92
CA SER A 246 -24.61 -26.19 6.06
C SER A 246 -23.69 -26.96 7.01
N LEU A 247 -22.43 -26.56 7.11
CA LEU A 247 -21.46 -27.11 8.07
C LEU A 247 -21.56 -26.49 9.47
N GLY A 248 -22.43 -25.50 9.68
CA GLY A 248 -22.57 -24.79 10.95
C GLY A 248 -21.35 -23.93 11.33
N LEU A 249 -20.50 -23.56 10.35
CA LEU A 249 -19.31 -22.71 10.57
C LEU A 249 -19.68 -21.24 10.74
N VAL A 250 -20.89 -20.85 10.32
CA VAL A 250 -21.40 -19.47 10.35
C VAL A 250 -22.85 -19.48 10.85
N SER A 251 -23.20 -18.53 11.72
CA SER A 251 -24.56 -18.39 12.23
C SER A 251 -25.53 -17.86 11.15
N PRO A 252 -26.77 -18.39 11.05
CA PRO A 252 -27.77 -17.96 10.06
C PRO A 252 -28.12 -16.47 10.12
N GLY A 253 -28.03 -15.87 11.31
CA GLY A 253 -28.33 -14.46 11.54
C GLY A 253 -27.22 -13.49 11.12
N ASP A 254 -25.99 -13.97 10.94
CA ASP A 254 -24.82 -13.11 10.70
C ASP A 254 -24.24 -13.29 9.29
N LYS A 255 -24.52 -14.41 8.60
CA LYS A 255 -23.98 -14.74 7.26
C LYS A 255 -22.45 -14.53 7.11
N GLY A 256 -21.71 -14.38 8.23
CA GLY A 256 -20.29 -14.08 8.25
C GLY A 256 -19.93 -12.61 8.01
N PHE A 257 -20.91 -11.70 8.03
CA PHE A 257 -20.68 -10.27 7.87
C PHE A 257 -20.45 -9.59 9.22
N PRO A 258 -19.72 -8.45 9.25
CA PRO A 258 -19.70 -7.60 10.41
C PRO A 258 -21.12 -7.08 10.76
N ASN A 259 -21.32 -6.72 12.02
CA ASN A 259 -22.54 -6.05 12.51
C ASN A 259 -22.94 -4.89 11.58
N ILE A 260 -24.23 -4.63 11.43
CA ILE A 260 -24.81 -3.55 10.61
C ILE A 260 -24.06 -2.22 10.78
N HIS A 261 -23.64 -1.88 12.00
CA HIS A 261 -22.88 -0.66 12.28
C HIS A 261 -21.48 -0.67 11.65
N VAL A 262 -20.73 -1.76 11.80
CA VAL A 262 -19.42 -1.93 11.16
C VAL A 262 -19.55 -1.89 9.63
N ARG A 263 -20.59 -2.54 9.08
CA ARG A 263 -20.88 -2.49 7.64
C ARG A 263 -21.16 -1.06 7.14
N ARG A 264 -21.82 -0.22 7.94
CA ARG A 264 -22.04 1.19 7.59
C ARG A 264 -20.74 1.99 7.59
N VAL A 265 -19.85 1.72 8.54
CA VAL A 265 -18.51 2.35 8.59
C VAL A 265 -17.70 1.93 7.36
N HIS A 266 -17.65 0.64 7.02
CA HIS A 266 -16.97 0.14 5.82
C HIS A 266 -17.54 0.76 4.54
N ARG A 267 -18.88 0.87 4.42
CA ARG A 267 -19.49 1.56 3.27
C ARG A 267 -19.16 3.05 3.19
N ALA A 268 -19.05 3.73 4.32
CA ALA A 268 -18.62 5.13 4.33
C ALA A 268 -17.17 5.28 3.85
N LEU A 269 -16.30 4.33 4.24
CA LEU A 269 -14.92 4.23 3.74
C LEU A 269 -14.84 3.90 2.24
N ASP A 270 -15.70 3.01 1.73
CA ASP A 270 -15.84 2.72 0.29
C ASP A 270 -16.35 3.94 -0.52
N SER A 271 -17.02 4.89 0.15
CA SER A 271 -17.58 6.10 -0.46
C SER A 271 -16.65 7.31 -0.33
N ASP A 272 -15.44 7.11 0.22
CA ASP A 272 -14.45 8.14 0.50
C ASP A 272 -14.96 9.29 1.41
N ASP A 273 -15.99 9.02 2.23
CA ASP A 273 -16.64 10.04 3.08
C ASP A 273 -16.19 9.91 4.54
N VAL A 274 -15.03 10.51 4.86
CA VAL A 274 -14.45 10.52 6.20
C VAL A 274 -15.30 11.28 7.21
N GLU A 275 -16.09 12.27 6.76
CA GLU A 275 -17.01 12.99 7.64
C GLU A 275 -18.23 12.13 8.02
N LEU A 276 -18.74 11.31 7.10
CA LEU A 276 -19.73 10.29 7.42
C LEU A 276 -19.18 9.26 8.41
N VAL A 277 -17.93 8.81 8.24
CA VAL A 277 -17.25 7.96 9.24
C VAL A 277 -17.25 8.67 10.60
N ARG A 278 -16.85 9.94 10.66
CA ARG A 278 -16.85 10.74 11.89
C ARG A 278 -18.25 10.85 12.52
N MET A 279 -19.29 11.05 11.72
CA MET A 279 -20.67 11.10 12.21
C MET A 279 -21.13 9.74 12.78
N LEU A 280 -20.83 8.65 12.07
CA LEU A 280 -21.15 7.29 12.53
C LEU A 280 -20.46 6.94 13.84
N LEU A 281 -19.21 7.38 14.04
CA LEU A 281 -18.48 7.22 15.29
C LEU A 281 -19.08 8.06 16.44
N LYS A 282 -19.55 9.28 16.15
CA LYS A 282 -20.22 10.14 17.14
C LYS A 282 -21.54 9.57 17.65
N GLU A 283 -22.21 8.70 16.90
CA GLU A 283 -23.39 7.97 17.39
C GLU A 283 -23.05 6.98 18.53
N GLY A 284 -21.76 6.69 18.77
CA GLY A 284 -21.28 5.94 19.94
C GLY A 284 -21.57 4.44 19.92
N LYS A 285 -22.02 3.88 18.79
CA LYS A 285 -22.40 2.46 18.68
C LYS A 285 -21.23 1.51 18.41
N THR A 286 -20.17 2.01 17.78
CA THR A 286 -18.94 1.27 17.44
C THR A 286 -17.78 2.26 17.33
N ASN A 287 -16.62 1.95 17.89
CA ASN A 287 -15.40 2.73 17.66
C ASN A 287 -14.63 2.21 16.41
N LEU A 288 -13.52 2.87 16.04
CA LEU A 288 -12.74 2.49 14.85
C LEU A 288 -12.09 1.10 14.98
N ASP A 289 -11.64 0.74 16.18
CA ASP A 289 -10.95 -0.53 16.45
C ASP A 289 -11.94 -1.71 16.42
N ASP A 290 -13.10 -1.57 17.06
CA ASP A 290 -14.20 -2.55 17.04
C ASP A 290 -14.72 -2.80 15.61
N ALA A 291 -14.67 -1.77 14.77
CA ALA A 291 -15.04 -1.87 13.36
C ALA A 291 -13.90 -2.39 12.47
N TYR A 292 -12.69 -2.57 13.00
CA TYR A 292 -11.47 -2.82 12.22
C TYR A 292 -11.33 -1.86 11.04
N ALA A 293 -11.76 -0.61 11.23
CA ALA A 293 -11.91 0.36 10.17
C ALA A 293 -10.56 0.71 9.54
N LEU A 294 -9.49 0.73 10.34
CA LEU A 294 -8.14 1.00 9.85
C LEU A 294 -7.58 -0.18 9.03
N HIS A 295 -7.83 -1.43 9.45
CA HIS A 295 -7.49 -2.60 8.62
C HIS A 295 -8.21 -2.55 7.28
N TYR A 296 -9.52 -2.29 7.30
CA TYR A 296 -10.35 -2.18 6.09
C TYR A 296 -9.85 -1.07 5.16
N ALA A 297 -9.59 0.13 5.70
CA ALA A 297 -9.11 1.26 4.92
C ALA A 297 -7.74 1.00 4.30
N VAL A 298 -6.83 0.33 5.03
CA VAL A 298 -5.52 -0.05 4.50
C VAL A 298 -5.63 -1.13 3.44
N GLU A 299 -6.57 -2.05 3.55
CA GLU A 299 -6.73 -3.13 2.58
C GLU A 299 -7.41 -2.68 1.28
N HIS A 300 -8.40 -1.80 1.38
CA HIS A 300 -9.34 -1.54 0.27
C HIS A 300 -9.45 -0.07 -0.18
N CYS A 301 -9.16 0.90 0.68
CA CYS A 301 -9.38 2.32 0.36
C CYS A 301 -8.11 3.00 -0.15
N ASP A 302 -8.21 4.20 -0.71
CA ASP A 302 -7.06 4.96 -1.16
C ASP A 302 -6.14 5.43 -0.01
N SER A 303 -4.85 5.57 -0.33
CA SER A 303 -3.84 6.04 0.64
C SER A 303 -4.18 7.37 1.32
N LYS A 304 -4.93 8.25 0.66
CA LYS A 304 -5.40 9.53 1.24
C LYS A 304 -6.39 9.32 2.38
N ILE A 305 -7.38 8.46 2.18
CA ILE A 305 -8.40 8.13 3.19
C ILE A 305 -7.73 7.45 4.37
N THR A 306 -6.78 6.55 4.11
CA THR A 306 -5.97 5.93 5.15
C THR A 306 -5.23 6.99 5.97
N THR A 307 -4.59 7.97 5.34
CA THR A 307 -3.87 9.04 6.06
C THR A 307 -4.81 9.92 6.87
N GLU A 308 -5.97 10.30 6.31
CA GLU A 308 -6.97 11.10 7.03
C GLU A 308 -7.52 10.34 8.25
N LEU A 309 -7.78 9.04 8.10
CA LEU A 309 -8.24 8.18 9.18
C LEU A 309 -7.17 8.04 10.29
N LEU A 310 -5.89 7.92 9.92
CA LEU A 310 -4.75 7.91 10.84
C LEU A 310 -4.56 9.27 11.56
N ASP A 311 -4.88 10.37 10.89
CA ASP A 311 -4.78 11.71 11.47
C ASP A 311 -5.87 12.03 12.48
N LEU A 312 -6.99 11.29 12.46
CA LEU A 312 -7.98 11.37 13.53
C LEU A 312 -7.39 10.95 14.90
N ALA A 313 -6.34 10.12 14.90
CA ALA A 313 -5.68 9.62 16.12
C ALA A 313 -6.66 8.95 17.12
N LEU A 314 -7.72 8.31 16.59
CA LEU A 314 -8.76 7.63 17.37
C LEU A 314 -8.66 6.10 17.35
N ALA A 315 -7.73 5.54 16.56
CA ALA A 315 -7.57 4.10 16.38
C ALA A 315 -6.18 3.65 16.84
N ASP A 316 -6.08 2.47 17.46
CA ASP A 316 -4.80 1.85 17.78
C ASP A 316 -4.19 1.21 16.53
N VAL A 317 -3.07 1.78 16.06
CA VAL A 317 -2.34 1.29 14.86
C VAL A 317 -1.78 -0.12 15.03
N ASN A 318 -1.60 -0.58 16.27
CA ASN A 318 -1.10 -1.92 16.59
C ASN A 318 -2.23 -2.91 16.93
N HIS A 319 -3.50 -2.48 16.83
CA HIS A 319 -4.64 -3.36 17.04
C HIS A 319 -4.62 -4.55 16.08
N ARG A 320 -4.98 -5.73 16.59
CA ARG A 320 -4.97 -6.97 15.81
C ARG A 320 -6.38 -7.34 15.38
N ASN A 321 -6.56 -7.64 14.10
CA ASN A 321 -7.82 -8.16 13.59
C ASN A 321 -8.08 -9.60 14.08
N PRO A 322 -9.26 -10.19 13.82
CA PRO A 322 -9.59 -11.56 14.25
C PRO A 322 -8.66 -12.64 13.69
N ARG A 323 -7.91 -12.34 12.62
CA ARG A 323 -6.90 -13.22 12.03
C ARG A 323 -5.50 -13.03 12.63
N GLY A 324 -5.36 -12.11 13.60
CA GLY A 324 -4.09 -11.82 14.27
C GLY A 324 -3.18 -10.85 13.52
N TYR A 325 -3.65 -10.18 12.47
CA TYR A 325 -2.89 -9.20 11.71
C TYR A 325 -3.01 -7.80 12.31
N THR A 326 -1.87 -7.11 12.46
CA THR A 326 -1.83 -5.67 12.68
C THR A 326 -2.08 -4.96 11.35
N VAL A 327 -2.39 -3.67 11.40
CA VAL A 327 -2.57 -2.86 10.20
C VAL A 327 -1.30 -2.82 9.35
N LEU A 328 -0.13 -2.85 9.98
CA LEU A 328 1.16 -2.90 9.27
C LEU A 328 1.34 -4.21 8.50
N HIS A 329 0.84 -5.35 9.01
CA HIS A 329 0.84 -6.61 8.25
C HIS A 329 -0.02 -6.51 6.99
N ILE A 330 -1.21 -5.91 7.08
CA ILE A 330 -2.09 -5.70 5.91
C ILE A 330 -1.45 -4.73 4.91
N ALA A 331 -0.82 -3.65 5.38
CA ALA A 331 -0.08 -2.72 4.52
C ALA A 331 1.09 -3.41 3.79
N ALA A 332 1.78 -4.33 4.48
CA ALA A 332 2.83 -5.15 3.91
C ALA A 332 2.29 -6.15 2.86
N MET A 333 1.03 -6.58 2.96
CA MET A 333 0.38 -7.38 1.92
C MET A 333 -0.01 -6.55 0.69
N ARG A 334 -0.44 -5.30 0.90
CA ARG A 334 -0.84 -4.39 -0.17
C ARG A 334 0.34 -3.83 -0.98
N MET A 335 1.56 -3.89 -0.43
CA MET A 335 2.80 -3.40 -1.06
C MET A 335 2.74 -1.90 -1.47
N GLU A 336 2.15 -1.06 -0.60
CA GLU A 336 2.09 0.40 -0.82
C GLU A 336 3.03 1.17 0.13
N PRO A 337 4.18 1.71 -0.36
CA PRO A 337 5.19 2.34 0.48
C PRO A 337 4.66 3.51 1.32
N LYS A 338 3.78 4.33 0.75
CA LYS A 338 3.22 5.51 1.43
C LYS A 338 2.44 5.14 2.68
N ILE A 339 1.65 4.07 2.60
CA ILE A 339 0.84 3.58 3.73
C ILE A 339 1.76 3.00 4.81
N ILE A 340 2.75 2.20 4.41
CA ILE A 340 3.74 1.62 5.34
C ILE A 340 4.46 2.73 6.11
N VAL A 341 4.96 3.76 5.42
CA VAL A 341 5.63 4.90 6.06
C VAL A 341 4.69 5.64 7.01
N SER A 342 3.45 5.92 6.58
CA SER A 342 2.46 6.60 7.43
C SER A 342 2.19 5.82 8.72
N LEU A 343 1.99 4.51 8.64
CA LEU A 343 1.78 3.65 9.80
C LEU A 343 3.00 3.63 10.73
N LEU A 344 4.21 3.51 10.19
CA LEU A 344 5.45 3.54 10.97
C LEU A 344 5.62 4.90 11.70
N THR A 345 5.30 6.02 11.04
CA THR A 345 5.36 7.35 11.68
C THR A 345 4.32 7.54 12.79
N LYS A 346 3.22 6.78 12.75
CA LYS A 346 2.16 6.79 13.78
C LYS A 346 2.41 5.74 14.88
N GLY A 347 3.58 5.10 14.92
CA GLY A 347 3.98 4.18 15.98
C GLY A 347 3.62 2.71 15.74
N ALA A 348 3.39 2.30 14.48
CA ALA A 348 3.23 0.89 14.16
C ALA A 348 4.54 0.11 14.40
N ARG A 349 4.43 -1.06 15.03
CA ARG A 349 5.58 -1.89 15.43
C ARG A 349 5.97 -2.85 14.31
N PRO A 350 7.15 -2.70 13.66
CA PRO A 350 7.60 -3.60 12.60
C PRO A 350 7.98 -5.00 13.12
N SER A 351 8.30 -5.12 14.42
CA SER A 351 8.69 -6.37 15.07
C SER A 351 7.52 -7.27 15.47
N ASP A 352 6.28 -6.79 15.37
CA ASP A 352 5.12 -7.57 15.78
C ASP A 352 4.96 -8.80 14.90
N LEU A 353 4.52 -9.90 15.52
CA LEU A 353 4.36 -11.19 14.86
C LEU A 353 2.89 -11.50 14.60
N THR A 354 2.61 -12.04 13.41
CA THR A 354 1.34 -12.71 13.08
C THR A 354 1.17 -14.01 13.87
N SER A 355 -0.02 -14.64 13.77
CA SER A 355 -0.27 -15.99 14.29
C SER A 355 0.74 -17.03 13.80
N ASP A 356 1.26 -16.82 12.59
CA ASP A 356 2.18 -17.73 11.91
C ASP A 356 3.66 -17.37 12.18
N ASN A 357 3.91 -16.54 13.21
CA ASN A 357 5.23 -16.05 13.61
C ASN A 357 5.97 -15.29 12.51
N ARG A 358 5.27 -14.44 11.77
CA ARG A 358 5.87 -13.62 10.71
C ARG A 358 5.77 -12.14 11.02
N LYS A 359 6.82 -11.41 10.68
CA LYS A 359 6.85 -9.95 10.68
C LYS A 359 6.32 -9.39 9.37
N ALA A 360 6.00 -8.10 9.36
CA ALA A 360 5.61 -7.36 8.16
C ALA A 360 6.63 -7.51 7.01
N VAL A 361 7.94 -7.44 7.29
CA VAL A 361 8.97 -7.57 6.25
C VAL A 361 8.95 -8.93 5.57
N GLN A 362 8.70 -10.01 6.33
CA GLN A 362 8.68 -11.37 5.81
C GLN A 362 7.45 -11.59 4.91
N ILE A 363 6.32 -10.96 5.24
CA ILE A 363 5.13 -10.97 4.37
C ILE A 363 5.45 -10.34 3.03
N SER A 364 6.01 -9.12 2.99
CA SER A 364 6.39 -8.46 1.74
C SER A 364 7.42 -9.26 0.94
N LYS A 365 8.43 -9.85 1.60
CA LYS A 365 9.41 -10.73 0.95
C LYS A 365 8.77 -11.96 0.31
N ARG A 366 7.74 -12.55 0.94
CA ARG A 366 7.04 -13.74 0.41
C ARG A 366 6.11 -13.44 -0.75
N LEU A 367 5.61 -12.22 -0.83
CA LEU A 367 4.76 -11.77 -1.94
C LEU A 367 5.58 -11.32 -3.16
N THR A 368 6.79 -10.82 -2.94
CA THR A 368 7.67 -10.31 -4.00
C THR A 368 8.36 -11.45 -4.74
N LYS A 369 8.39 -11.41 -6.07
CA LYS A 369 9.13 -12.38 -6.88
C LYS A 369 10.62 -12.11 -6.81
N HIS A 370 11.43 -13.16 -6.83
CA HIS A 370 12.88 -13.05 -6.80
C HIS A 370 13.44 -12.21 -7.96
N GLY A 371 12.88 -12.36 -9.17
CA GLY A 371 13.27 -11.59 -10.36
C GLY A 371 13.01 -10.09 -10.20
N ASP A 372 11.87 -9.73 -9.60
CA ASP A 372 11.47 -8.33 -9.43
C ASP A 372 12.34 -7.61 -8.39
N TYR A 373 12.84 -8.35 -7.38
CA TYR A 373 13.68 -7.79 -6.33
C TYR A 373 15.16 -7.64 -6.73
N PHE A 374 15.75 -8.69 -7.32
CA PHE A 374 17.15 -8.72 -7.74
C PHE A 374 17.39 -8.26 -9.18
N GLY A 375 16.31 -7.95 -9.91
CA GLY A 375 16.39 -7.47 -11.27
C GLY A 375 17.16 -6.15 -11.38
N PRO A 376 17.78 -5.89 -12.55
CA PRO A 376 18.51 -4.64 -12.78
C PRO A 376 17.53 -3.46 -12.72
N THR A 377 17.79 -2.51 -11.83
CA THR A 377 17.15 -1.20 -11.85
C THR A 377 17.85 -0.34 -12.88
N GLU A 378 17.15 0.04 -13.95
CA GLU A 378 17.68 1.01 -14.92
C GLU A 378 17.79 2.39 -14.26
N ASP A 379 18.95 3.03 -14.43
CA ASP A 379 19.23 4.35 -13.85
C ASP A 379 18.18 5.38 -14.25
N GLY A 380 17.59 6.05 -13.25
CA GLY A 380 16.59 7.11 -13.44
C GLY A 380 15.13 6.65 -13.49
N LYS A 381 14.83 5.33 -13.46
CA LYS A 381 13.47 4.82 -13.26
C LYS A 381 13.15 4.67 -11.76
N PRO A 382 11.90 4.91 -11.32
CA PRO A 382 11.53 4.72 -9.93
C PRO A 382 11.70 3.25 -9.53
N SER A 383 12.25 3.00 -8.34
CA SER A 383 12.38 1.65 -7.79
C SER A 383 11.02 0.95 -7.76
N PRO A 384 10.96 -0.36 -8.04
CA PRO A 384 9.74 -1.15 -7.89
C PRO A 384 9.17 -0.96 -6.48
N LYS A 385 7.84 -0.75 -6.40
CA LYS A 385 7.15 -0.56 -5.11
C LYS A 385 7.47 -1.67 -4.13
N ASP A 386 7.58 -2.90 -4.64
CA ASP A 386 7.78 -4.09 -3.81
C ASP A 386 9.13 -4.07 -3.09
N ARG A 387 10.19 -3.75 -3.83
CA ARG A 387 11.55 -3.60 -3.31
C ARG A 387 11.62 -2.47 -2.29
N LEU A 388 11.03 -1.32 -2.61
CA LEU A 388 11.00 -0.16 -1.70
C LEU A 388 10.27 -0.49 -0.39
N CYS A 389 9.14 -1.21 -0.43
CA CYS A 389 8.44 -1.65 0.78
C CYS A 389 9.32 -2.53 1.68
N ILE A 390 10.03 -3.49 1.09
CA ILE A 390 10.94 -4.37 1.83
C ILE A 390 12.07 -3.55 2.47
N GLU A 391 12.70 -2.65 1.72
CA GLU A 391 13.78 -1.78 2.21
C GLU A 391 13.31 -0.89 3.38
N ILE A 392 12.12 -0.29 3.28
CA ILE A 392 11.53 0.53 4.35
C ILE A 392 11.29 -0.30 5.61
N LEU A 393 10.70 -1.50 5.47
CA LEU A 393 10.40 -2.37 6.60
C LEU A 393 11.68 -2.90 7.26
N GLU A 394 12.68 -3.30 6.49
CA GLU A 394 13.97 -3.71 7.05
C GLU A 394 14.68 -2.55 7.76
N GLN A 395 14.61 -1.33 7.21
CA GLN A 395 15.17 -0.15 7.84
C GLN A 395 14.45 0.18 9.16
N ALA A 396 13.13 -0.02 9.21
CA ALA A 396 12.34 0.14 10.42
C ALA A 396 12.69 -0.92 11.49
N GLU A 397 13.05 -2.15 11.10
CA GLU A 397 13.53 -3.18 12.05
C GLU A 397 14.95 -2.91 12.57
N ARG A 398 15.83 -2.35 11.73
CA ARG A 398 17.21 -2.01 12.13
C ARG A 398 17.26 -0.79 13.04
N ARG A 399 16.27 0.09 12.95
CA ARG A 399 16.04 1.14 13.95
C ARG A 399 15.47 0.46 15.20
N ASP A 400 16.37 -0.05 16.03
CA ASP A 400 16.05 -0.53 17.37
C ASP A 400 15.20 0.55 18.05
N PRO A 401 14.02 0.25 18.61
CA PRO A 401 13.30 1.22 19.42
C PRO A 401 14.18 1.47 20.65
N GLN A 402 14.99 2.53 20.61
CA GLN A 402 15.56 3.04 21.84
C GLN A 402 14.36 3.30 22.75
N LEU A 403 14.28 2.56 23.86
CA LEU A 403 13.42 2.83 25.01
C LEU A 403 13.62 4.29 25.38
N GLY A 404 12.83 5.17 24.77
CA GLY A 404 13.19 6.57 24.66
C GLY A 404 12.55 7.30 23.48
N GLU A 405 12.36 6.70 22.31
CA GLU A 405 11.90 7.44 21.11
C GLU A 405 10.40 7.71 21.02
N ALA A 406 9.55 6.89 21.66
CA ALA A 406 8.14 7.27 21.83
C ALA A 406 8.02 8.46 22.80
N SER A 407 8.84 8.48 23.86
CA SER A 407 8.97 9.60 24.78
C SER A 407 9.71 10.81 24.20
N VAL A 408 10.64 10.61 23.26
CA VAL A 408 11.35 11.68 22.54
C VAL A 408 10.50 12.18 21.38
N SER A 409 9.63 11.40 20.76
CA SER A 409 8.64 11.89 19.78
C SER A 409 7.48 12.59 20.49
N LEU A 410 7.07 12.14 21.69
CA LEU A 410 6.18 12.88 22.58
C LEU A 410 6.86 14.12 23.18
N ALA A 411 8.17 14.08 23.45
CA ALA A 411 8.94 15.24 23.90
C ALA A 411 9.26 16.18 22.75
N ILE A 412 9.44 15.73 21.50
CA ILE A 412 9.60 16.55 20.30
C ILE A 412 8.25 17.15 19.89
N ALA A 413 7.15 16.39 19.99
CA ALA A 413 5.80 16.94 19.83
C ALA A 413 5.47 17.92 20.98
N GLY A 414 5.87 17.59 22.20
CA GLY A 414 5.78 18.45 23.38
C GLY A 414 6.67 19.69 23.28
N ASP A 415 7.87 19.59 22.71
CA ASP A 415 8.84 20.66 22.53
C ASP A 415 8.49 21.51 21.30
N CYS A 416 7.84 20.95 20.28
CA CYS A 416 7.28 21.69 19.16
C CYS A 416 6.03 22.48 19.61
N LEU A 417 5.18 21.88 20.45
CA LEU A 417 4.05 22.59 21.06
C LEU A 417 4.49 23.60 22.13
N ARG A 418 5.56 23.32 22.89
CA ARG A 418 6.20 24.25 23.84
C ARG A 418 6.89 25.39 23.13
N GLY A 419 7.60 25.11 22.04
CA GLY A 419 8.20 26.12 21.16
C GLY A 419 7.13 27.00 20.54
N LYS A 420 6.02 26.42 20.10
CA LYS A 420 4.85 27.16 19.61
C LYS A 420 4.20 28.02 20.70
N LEU A 421 4.06 27.51 21.92
CA LEU A 421 3.53 28.28 23.05
C LEU A 421 4.44 29.46 23.39
N LEU A 422 5.76 29.23 23.46
CA LEU A 422 6.76 30.26 23.75
C LEU A 422 6.81 31.33 22.64
N TYR A 423 6.76 30.92 21.37
CA TYR A 423 6.66 31.83 20.23
C TYR A 423 5.42 32.72 20.35
N LEU A 424 4.26 32.12 20.63
CA LEU A 424 3.00 32.86 20.77
C LEU A 424 3.01 33.81 21.98
N GLU A 425 3.57 33.39 23.11
CA GLU A 425 3.76 34.25 24.30
C GLU A 425 4.65 35.45 24.00
N ASN A 426 5.84 35.21 23.45
CA ASN A 426 6.80 36.27 23.14
C ASN A 426 6.25 37.25 22.10
N ARG A 427 5.55 36.73 21.09
CA ARG A 427 4.91 37.56 20.05
C ARG A 427 3.77 38.42 20.60
N VAL A 428 2.93 37.88 21.49
CA VAL A 428 1.86 38.65 22.15
C VAL A 428 2.44 39.64 23.16
N ALA A 429 3.51 39.28 23.88
CA ALA A 429 4.24 40.19 24.75
C ALA A 429 4.87 41.35 23.97
N LEU A 430 5.48 41.07 22.81
CA LEU A 430 6.00 42.08 21.90
C LEU A 430 4.88 43.00 21.38
N ALA A 431 3.73 42.44 21.02
CA ALA A 431 2.54 43.23 20.65
C ALA A 431 2.04 44.12 21.80
N ARG A 432 2.11 43.67 23.06
CA ARG A 432 1.77 44.50 24.24
C ARG A 432 2.71 45.68 24.44
N ILE A 433 3.99 45.53 24.08
CA ILE A 433 5.00 46.59 24.21
C ILE A 433 4.82 47.64 23.10
N LEU A 434 4.55 47.19 21.88
CA LEU A 434 4.49 48.05 20.70
C LEU A 434 3.10 48.66 20.49
N PHE A 435 2.04 47.90 20.77
CA PHE A 435 0.63 48.26 20.53
C PHE A 435 -0.24 47.92 21.76
N PRO A 436 -0.05 48.63 22.88
CA PRO A 436 -0.59 48.23 24.18
C PRO A 436 -2.11 48.19 24.23
N MET A 437 -2.80 49.06 23.50
CA MET A 437 -4.26 49.16 23.54
C MET A 437 -4.92 48.14 22.62
N GLU A 438 -4.35 47.94 21.43
CA GLU A 438 -4.80 47.00 20.41
C GLU A 438 -4.58 45.56 20.87
N ALA A 439 -3.41 45.27 21.44
CA ALA A 439 -3.11 43.98 22.05
C ALA A 439 -4.08 43.69 23.20
N LYS A 440 -4.38 44.68 24.04
CA LYS A 440 -5.33 44.53 25.15
C LYS A 440 -6.73 44.14 24.67
N VAL A 441 -7.26 44.84 23.66
CA VAL A 441 -8.58 44.51 23.08
C VAL A 441 -8.58 43.09 22.47
N ALA A 442 -7.52 42.71 21.75
CA ALA A 442 -7.42 41.38 21.16
C ALA A 442 -7.33 40.27 22.23
N MET A 443 -6.58 40.51 23.32
CA MET A 443 -6.46 39.61 24.46
C MET A 443 -7.78 39.45 25.22
N ASP A 444 -8.55 40.54 25.41
CA ASP A 444 -9.86 40.53 26.04
C ASP A 444 -10.87 39.69 25.23
N ILE A 445 -10.90 39.86 23.90
CA ILE A 445 -11.77 39.09 22.98
C ILE A 445 -11.38 37.60 22.96
N ALA A 446 -10.09 37.32 23.11
CA ALA A 446 -9.56 35.96 23.13
C ALA A 446 -9.56 35.31 24.52
N GLN A 447 -9.94 36.05 25.58
CA GLN A 447 -9.94 35.61 26.98
C GLN A 447 -8.57 35.13 27.49
N VAL A 448 -7.49 35.79 27.06
CA VAL A 448 -6.10 35.41 27.44
C VAL A 448 -5.85 35.59 28.94
N ASP A 449 -6.38 36.64 29.54
CA ASP A 449 -6.21 36.96 30.98
C ASP A 449 -6.90 35.95 31.92
N GLY A 450 -7.79 35.11 31.38
CA GLY A 450 -8.41 33.99 32.11
C GLY A 450 -7.54 32.72 32.15
N THR A 451 -6.33 32.74 31.59
CA THR A 451 -5.42 31.59 31.48
C THR A 451 -4.10 31.83 32.23
N MET A 452 -3.48 30.80 32.82
CA MET A 452 -2.25 30.97 33.61
C MET A 452 -1.00 31.15 32.73
N GLU A 453 -0.21 32.21 32.96
CA GLU A 453 1.02 32.50 32.20
C GLU A 453 2.05 31.38 32.28
N PHE A 454 2.68 31.05 31.15
CA PHE A 454 3.73 30.04 31.07
C PHE A 454 5.10 30.65 31.40
N ASN A 455 5.57 30.50 32.65
CA ASN A 455 6.85 31.04 33.10
C ASN A 455 7.98 29.99 33.04
N LEU A 456 9.00 30.25 32.20
CA LEU A 456 10.31 29.58 32.27
C LEU A 456 11.32 30.54 32.90
N GLY A 457 11.91 30.14 34.02
CA GLY A 457 12.83 30.96 34.81
C GLY A 457 13.98 31.54 33.98
N SER A 458 13.95 32.85 33.76
CA SER A 458 15.15 33.61 33.40
C SER A 458 15.90 33.95 34.68
N SER A 459 17.12 33.41 34.79
CA SER A 459 18.08 33.74 35.84
C SER A 459 18.46 35.23 35.74
N GLY A 460 18.21 35.98 36.81
CA GLY A 460 18.53 37.40 36.86
C GLY A 460 18.17 38.08 38.18
N ASN A 461 18.76 37.61 39.29
CA ASN A 461 19.20 38.34 40.50
C ASN A 461 18.97 37.54 41.80
N LEU A 462 20.07 37.15 42.46
CA LEU A 462 20.16 36.55 43.79
C LEU A 462 20.80 37.60 44.74
N PRO A 463 20.35 37.81 46.00
CA PRO A 463 20.68 36.95 47.17
C PRO A 463 19.55 36.85 48.23
N THR A 464 19.46 35.88 49.16
CA THR A 464 20.47 35.19 49.97
C THR A 464 19.81 34.00 50.69
N GLY A 465 20.50 32.85 50.78
CA GLY A 465 20.32 31.87 51.86
C GLY A 465 19.33 30.72 51.63
N ILE A 466 19.83 29.58 51.14
CA ILE A 466 19.76 28.21 51.72
C ILE A 466 20.28 27.21 50.66
N GLN A 467 20.90 26.15 51.17
CA GLN A 467 21.85 25.22 50.54
C GLN A 467 21.55 24.72 49.12
N ARG A 468 22.64 24.62 48.35
CA ARG A 468 22.79 23.80 47.14
C ARG A 468 22.41 22.34 47.44
N THR A 469 21.35 21.85 46.83
CA THR A 469 21.18 20.43 46.51
C THR A 469 21.28 20.29 45.00
N THR A 470 22.26 19.52 44.57
CA THR A 470 22.46 19.01 43.21
C THR A 470 21.13 18.53 42.62
N VAL A 471 20.65 19.19 41.56
CA VAL A 471 19.43 18.77 40.87
C VAL A 471 19.79 17.63 39.91
N ASP A 472 19.15 16.51 40.20
CA ASP A 472 19.15 15.21 39.54
C ASP A 472 18.65 15.34 38.08
N LEU A 473 19.27 14.64 37.13
CA LEU A 473 18.91 14.64 35.71
C LEU A 473 17.69 13.73 35.39
N ASN A 474 16.92 13.36 36.41
CA ASN A 474 15.67 12.59 36.30
C ASN A 474 14.41 13.46 36.41
N ASP A 475 14.45 14.70 35.93
CA ASP A 475 13.22 15.49 35.84
C ASP A 475 12.31 14.96 34.73
N THR A 476 11.08 14.65 35.13
CA THR A 476 9.97 14.13 34.32
C THR A 476 9.82 14.83 32.97
N PRO A 477 9.49 14.10 31.87
CA PRO A 477 9.20 14.70 30.58
C PRO A 477 8.13 15.79 30.70
N PHE A 478 8.26 16.88 29.94
CA PHE A 478 7.26 17.95 29.92
C PHE A 478 5.89 17.40 29.49
N ILE A 479 4.97 17.24 30.44
CA ILE A 479 3.57 16.85 30.17
C ILE A 479 2.76 18.13 30.01
N MET A 480 2.37 18.45 28.77
CA MET A 480 1.42 19.54 28.51
C MET A 480 0.08 19.21 29.15
N LYS A 481 -0.27 19.96 30.20
CA LYS A 481 -1.60 19.93 30.82
C LYS A 481 -2.63 20.63 29.92
N GLU A 482 -3.90 20.28 30.08
CA GLU A 482 -5.05 20.89 29.39
C GLU A 482 -5.02 22.44 29.45
N GLU A 483 -4.51 23.00 30.56
CA GLU A 483 -4.33 24.44 30.79
C GLU A 483 -3.36 25.11 29.81
N HIS A 484 -2.31 24.42 29.37
CA HIS A 484 -1.37 24.96 28.37
C HIS A 484 -1.98 24.95 26.96
N LEU A 485 -2.86 23.98 26.67
CA LEU A 485 -3.58 23.92 25.40
C LEU A 485 -4.65 25.02 25.32
N THR A 486 -5.38 25.28 26.41
CA THR A 486 -6.36 26.38 26.45
C THR A 486 -5.67 27.73 26.28
N ARG A 487 -4.52 27.95 26.93
CA ARG A 487 -3.71 29.15 26.77
C ARG A 487 -3.16 29.31 25.34
N MET A 488 -2.62 28.24 24.76
CA MET A 488 -2.14 28.27 23.37
C MET A 488 -3.27 28.62 22.38
N ARG A 489 -4.49 28.08 22.58
CA ARG A 489 -5.66 28.44 21.77
C ARG A 489 -6.02 29.92 21.92
N ALA A 490 -5.98 30.46 23.14
CA ALA A 490 -6.26 31.89 23.40
C ALA A 490 -5.21 32.81 22.75
N LEU A 491 -3.92 32.49 22.90
CA LEU A 491 -2.83 33.25 22.27
C LEU A 491 -2.89 33.16 20.74
N SER A 492 -3.14 31.98 20.18
CA SER A 492 -3.32 31.80 18.73
C SER A 492 -4.49 32.64 18.19
N LYS A 493 -5.61 32.67 18.92
CA LYS A 493 -6.78 33.50 18.56
C LYS A 493 -6.47 35.00 18.63
N THR A 494 -5.67 35.43 19.60
CA THR A 494 -5.19 36.82 19.72
C THR A 494 -4.33 37.23 18.53
N VAL A 495 -3.39 36.36 18.14
CA VAL A 495 -2.53 36.54 16.96
C VAL A 495 -3.35 36.61 15.68
N GLU A 496 -4.37 35.75 15.53
CA GLU A 496 -5.25 35.73 14.37
C GLU A 496 -6.12 37.00 14.27
N LEU A 497 -6.64 37.50 15.39
CA LEU A 497 -7.32 38.80 15.44
C LEU A 497 -6.37 39.93 15.01
N GLY A 498 -5.12 39.91 15.49
CA GLY A 498 -4.08 40.84 15.04
C GLY A 498 -3.86 40.79 13.53
N LYS A 499 -3.71 39.60 12.93
CA LYS A 499 -3.58 39.41 11.47
C LYS A 499 -4.80 39.92 10.69
N ARG A 500 -5.99 39.81 11.27
CA ARG A 500 -7.24 40.21 10.63
C ARG A 500 -7.47 41.72 10.64
N PHE A 501 -7.10 42.40 11.72
CA PHE A 501 -7.33 43.84 11.86
C PHE A 501 -6.09 44.69 11.51
N PHE A 502 -4.88 44.15 11.64
CA PHE A 502 -3.62 44.86 11.37
C PHE A 502 -2.64 43.94 10.61
N PRO A 503 -2.93 43.61 9.34
CA PRO A 503 -2.20 42.60 8.59
C PRO A 503 -0.73 42.96 8.34
N ARG A 504 -0.40 44.24 8.11
CA ARG A 504 0.99 44.69 7.95
C ARG A 504 1.71 44.64 9.29
N CYS A 505 1.15 45.24 10.34
CA CYS A 505 1.77 45.17 11.69
C CYS A 505 2.05 43.74 12.13
N SER A 506 1.14 42.81 11.83
CA SER A 506 1.27 41.40 12.19
C SER A 506 2.35 40.66 11.38
N LYS A 507 2.58 41.07 10.13
CA LYS A 507 3.65 40.53 9.27
C LYS A 507 5.02 41.04 9.73
N GLU A 508 5.11 42.29 10.14
CA GLU A 508 6.33 42.90 10.67
C GLU A 508 6.68 42.27 12.04
N LEU A 509 5.68 41.98 12.88
CA LEU A 509 5.86 41.21 14.10
C LEU A 509 6.33 39.77 13.84
N ASP A 510 5.79 39.09 12.83
CA ASP A 510 6.27 37.75 12.43
C ASP A 510 7.72 37.81 11.96
N GLN A 511 8.09 38.80 11.15
CA GLN A 511 9.46 38.99 10.67
C GLN A 511 10.46 39.26 11.80
N ILE A 512 10.08 40.09 12.79
CA ILE A 512 10.91 40.32 13.98
C ILE A 512 11.08 39.03 14.79
N MET A 513 10.02 38.23 14.92
CA MET A 513 10.10 36.95 15.64
C MET A 513 10.96 35.90 14.90
N ASP A 514 11.00 35.93 13.57
CA ASP A 514 11.76 35.00 12.73
C ASP A 514 13.26 35.37 12.63
N ASP A 515 13.60 36.66 12.63
CA ASP A 515 14.99 37.16 12.57
C ASP A 515 15.75 36.98 13.92
N GLU A 516 15.06 36.65 15.02
CA GLU A 516 15.56 36.63 16.40
C GLU A 516 16.03 35.23 16.87
N THR A 517 16.70 34.44 16.03
CA THR A 517 17.39 33.22 16.51
C THR A 517 18.77 33.52 17.14
N GLU A 518 19.27 34.77 17.04
CA GLU A 518 20.62 35.16 17.50
C GLU A 518 20.70 36.05 18.76
N LEU A 519 19.59 36.32 19.45
CA LEU A 519 19.61 37.18 20.66
C LEU A 519 19.61 36.43 22.00
N ALA A 520 19.52 35.10 21.98
CA ALA A 520 19.60 34.25 23.17
C ALA A 520 21.05 33.94 23.62
N SER A 521 22.06 34.34 22.86
CA SER A 521 23.48 34.17 23.19
C SER A 521 24.22 35.50 23.14
N LEU A 522 24.19 36.26 24.25
CA LEU A 522 25.27 37.18 24.63
C LEU A 522 24.90 37.83 25.98
N GLY A 523 25.24 37.11 27.05
CA GLY A 523 25.61 37.77 28.28
C GLY A 523 26.90 38.55 28.03
N GLY A 524 26.81 39.87 28.09
CA GLY A 524 27.95 40.78 28.00
C GLY A 524 28.05 41.52 26.67
N GLU A 525 27.39 42.67 26.57
CA GLU A 525 27.96 43.95 26.10
C GLU A 525 26.84 44.99 25.91
N THR A 526 26.97 46.12 26.63
CA THR A 526 26.18 47.32 26.46
C THR A 526 26.55 48.00 25.14
N SER A 527 25.71 47.94 24.11
CA SER A 527 25.94 48.68 22.87
C SER A 527 24.71 49.49 22.45
N THR A 528 24.94 50.79 22.26
CA THR A 528 24.03 51.81 21.69
C THR A 528 23.37 51.38 20.38
N GLU A 529 23.91 50.37 19.73
CA GLU A 529 23.45 49.77 18.48
C GLU A 529 22.15 48.98 18.63
N LYS A 530 21.92 48.31 19.77
CA LYS A 530 20.63 47.66 20.09
C LYS A 530 19.50 48.68 20.26
N LYS A 531 19.81 49.84 20.86
CA LYS A 531 18.83 50.95 21.00
C LYS A 531 18.50 51.60 19.66
N ARG A 532 19.47 51.75 18.75
CA ARG A 532 19.18 52.20 17.37
C ARG A 532 18.32 51.22 16.61
N ARG A 533 18.67 49.93 16.61
CA ARG A 533 17.86 48.90 15.95
C ARG A 533 16.43 48.82 16.50
N PHE A 534 16.25 48.98 17.81
CA PHE A 534 14.92 49.06 18.42
C PHE A 534 14.12 50.29 17.97
N HIS A 535 14.75 51.46 17.86
CA HIS A 535 14.10 52.67 17.34
C HIS A 535 13.78 52.58 15.84
N ASP A 536 14.70 52.04 15.04
CA ASP A 536 14.48 51.84 13.60
C ASP A 536 13.32 50.84 13.35
N LEU A 537 13.25 49.76 14.13
CA LEU A 537 12.13 48.81 14.10
C LEU A 537 10.82 49.46 14.59
N GLN A 538 10.87 50.30 15.62
CA GLN A 538 9.71 51.03 16.11
C GLN A 538 9.15 51.99 15.04
N ASP A 539 10.01 52.65 14.26
CA ASP A 539 9.59 53.53 13.16
C ASP A 539 8.96 52.75 12.00
N VAL A 540 9.52 51.59 11.65
CA VAL A 540 8.96 50.68 10.62
C VAL A 540 7.57 50.18 11.04
N LEU A 541 7.42 49.77 12.31
CA LEU A 541 6.15 49.30 12.87
C LEU A 541 5.11 50.41 12.99
N GLN A 542 5.52 51.62 13.38
CA GLN A 542 4.64 52.79 13.44
C GLN A 542 4.12 53.17 12.05
N LYS A 543 4.98 53.04 11.02
CA LYS A 543 4.59 53.24 9.63
C LYS A 543 3.60 52.16 9.17
N ALA A 544 3.88 50.88 9.42
CA ALA A 544 2.97 49.78 9.11
C ALA A 544 1.59 49.96 9.77
N PHE A 545 1.56 50.46 11.01
CA PHE A 545 0.34 50.77 11.74
C PHE A 545 -0.45 51.92 11.13
N SER A 546 0.22 52.99 10.72
CA SER A 546 -0.45 54.09 10.02
C SER A 546 -1.07 53.64 8.70
N GLU A 547 -0.39 52.76 7.97
CA GLU A 547 -0.89 52.19 6.71
C GLU A 547 -2.09 51.26 6.92
N ASP A 548 -2.03 50.35 7.90
CA ASP A 548 -3.15 49.47 8.26
C ASP A 548 -4.38 50.27 8.71
N LYS A 549 -4.16 51.34 9.49
CA LYS A 549 -5.24 52.23 9.95
C LYS A 549 -5.89 52.98 8.79
N GLU A 550 -5.10 53.56 7.89
CA GLU A 550 -5.62 54.25 6.70
C GLU A 550 -6.39 53.30 5.77
N GLU A 551 -5.95 52.06 5.64
CA GLU A 551 -6.60 51.04 4.83
C GLU A 551 -7.91 50.55 5.46
N ASN A 552 -7.95 50.35 6.77
CA ASN A 552 -9.18 50.04 7.50
C ASN A 552 -10.18 51.20 7.47
N ASP A 553 -9.73 52.44 7.64
CA ASP A 553 -10.59 53.63 7.54
C ASP A 553 -11.13 53.79 6.10
N ARG A 554 -10.31 53.49 5.08
CA ARG A 554 -10.75 53.44 3.66
C ARG A 554 -11.80 52.35 3.44
N SER A 555 -11.61 51.18 4.04
CA SER A 555 -12.54 50.04 3.96
C SER A 555 -13.87 50.33 4.67
N ALA A 556 -13.83 51.00 5.83
CA ALA A 556 -15.00 51.45 6.57
C ALA A 556 -15.78 52.54 5.82
N ARG A 557 -15.08 53.49 5.18
CA ARG A 557 -15.69 54.54 4.35
C ARG A 557 -16.34 53.97 3.08
N SER A 558 -15.72 52.97 2.46
CA SER A 558 -16.26 52.27 1.28
C SER A 558 -17.54 51.46 1.62
N SER A 559 -17.61 50.92 2.84
CA SER A 559 -18.78 50.20 3.36
C SER A 559 -19.95 51.14 3.71
N SER A 560 -19.64 52.40 4.05
CA SER A 560 -20.64 53.41 4.45
C SER A 560 -21.28 54.15 3.25
N SER A 561 -20.71 54.05 2.05
CA SER A 561 -21.19 54.70 0.82
C SER A 561 -22.17 53.85 -0.02
N SER A 562 -22.58 52.66 0.46
CA SER A 562 -23.45 51.73 -0.30
C SER A 562 -24.90 51.63 0.20
N SER A 563 -25.42 52.66 0.88
CA SER A 563 -26.81 52.67 1.37
C SER A 563 -27.52 54.01 1.13
N THR A 564 -27.77 54.36 -0.14
CA THR A 564 -28.88 55.27 -0.50
C THR A 564 -29.55 54.89 -1.84
N THR A 565 -30.89 54.97 -1.84
CA THR A 565 -31.90 54.66 -2.89
C THR A 565 -32.23 53.17 -3.01
N SER A 566 -33.47 52.68 -2.86
CA SER A 566 -34.80 53.20 -3.22
C SER A 566 -35.88 52.50 -2.37
N MET A 567 -36.64 53.23 -1.54
CA MET A 567 -37.92 52.73 -1.01
C MET A 567 -39.07 53.26 -1.86
N GLY A 568 -39.86 52.33 -2.39
CA GLY A 568 -41.01 52.57 -3.25
C GLY A 568 -42.13 53.34 -2.58
N ALA A 569 -42.71 54.25 -3.36
CA ALA A 569 -43.95 54.95 -3.06
C ALA A 569 -45.14 53.99 -3.04
N VAL A 570 -45.87 53.96 -1.92
CA VAL A 570 -47.23 53.40 -1.85
C VAL A 570 -48.21 54.57 -1.88
N ARG A 571 -49.03 54.66 -2.93
CA ARG A 571 -50.22 55.53 -2.96
C ARG A 571 -51.42 54.79 -2.34
N PRO A 572 -52.31 55.48 -1.60
CA PRO A 572 -53.45 54.85 -0.95
C PRO A 572 -54.66 54.71 -1.90
N ARG A 573 -55.49 53.72 -1.58
CA ARG A 573 -56.73 53.34 -2.27
C ARG A 573 -57.72 54.50 -2.47
N ARG A 574 -58.33 54.53 -3.65
CA ARG A 574 -59.79 54.58 -3.81
C ARG A 574 -60.21 53.68 -4.95
#